data_AF-A0A3D4FDC9-F1
#
_entry.id   AF-A0A3D4FDC9-F1
#
_cell.length_a   1.000
_cell.length_b   1.000
_cell.length_c   1.000
_cell.angle_alpha   90.00
_cell.angle_beta   90.00
_cell.angle_gamma   90.00
#
_symmetry.space_group_name_H-M   'P 1'
#
loop_
_entity.id
_entity.type
_entity.pdbx_description
1 polymer ?
#
loop_
_entity_poly.entity_id
_entity_poly.type
_entity_poly.pdbx_seq_one_letter_code
_entity_poly.pdbx_strand_id
1 'polypeptide(L)'
;GPLNAQFAMARFCRMLGTLLQAGVPLIQGLNVARRSIGNQILVDAVAESIERVKKGESLARSLSDCRVLFHGSVLEMVSVAEESGRLDHELIR
;
A
#
# COMPACT_ATOMS: atom_id res chain seq x y z
N GLY A 1 -6.95 3.62 17.54
CA GLY A 1 -6.45 4.99 17.77
C GLY A 1 -5.51 5.42 16.65
N PRO A 2 -5.32 6.73 16.42
CA PRO A 2 -4.57 7.27 15.28
C PRO A 2 -3.08 6.86 15.26
N LEU A 3 -2.43 6.72 16.42
CA LEU A 3 -1.03 6.28 16.49
C LEU A 3 -0.82 4.85 15.96
N ASN A 4 -1.72 3.92 16.33
CA ASN A 4 -1.65 2.53 15.86
C ASN A 4 -1.85 2.43 14.34
N ALA A 5 -2.70 3.30 13.78
CA ALA A 5 -2.94 3.39 12.35
C ALA A 5 -1.69 3.86 11.58
N GLN A 6 -1.04 4.93 12.05
CA GLN A 6 0.19 5.44 11.45
C GLN A 6 1.33 4.43 11.51
N PHE A 7 1.49 3.75 12.66
CA PHE A 7 2.51 2.72 12.81
C PHE A 7 2.27 1.51 11.88
N ALA A 8 1.01 1.07 11.77
CA ALA A 8 0.61 0.00 10.86
C ALA A 8 0.90 0.36 9.40
N MET A 9 0.60 1.60 8.99
CA MET A 9 0.90 2.10 7.64
C MET A 9 2.41 2.14 7.38
N ALA A 10 3.19 2.68 8.31
CA ALA A 10 4.65 2.75 8.15
C ALA A 10 5.28 1.36 7.98
N ARG A 11 4.81 0.35 8.74
CA ARG A 11 5.25 -1.04 8.56
C ARG A 11 4.85 -1.61 7.22
N PHE A 12 3.62 -1.34 6.77
CA PHE A 12 3.13 -1.76 5.48
C PHE A 12 3.96 -1.20 4.33
N CYS A 13 4.15 0.13 4.28
CA CYS A 13 4.93 0.78 3.23
C CYS A 13 6.37 0.28 3.21
N ARG A 14 7.02 0.16 4.37
CA ARG A 14 8.39 -0.36 4.46
C ARG A 14 8.50 -1.79 3.94
N MET A 15 7.60 -2.68 4.37
CA MET A 15 7.60 -4.07 3.91
C MET A 15 7.35 -4.15 2.41
N LEU A 16 6.34 -3.43 1.90
CA LEU A 16 6.04 -3.41 0.48
C LEU A 16 7.20 -2.87 -0.34
N GLY A 17 7.78 -1.72 0.06
CA GLY A 17 8.93 -1.14 -0.60
C GLY A 17 10.13 -2.09 -0.65
N THR A 18 10.47 -2.76 0.46
CA THR A 18 11.56 -3.76 0.48
C THR A 18 11.31 -4.91 -0.50
N LEU A 19 10.07 -5.40 -0.59
CA LEU A 19 9.72 -6.48 -1.50
C LEU A 19 9.80 -6.02 -2.96
N LEU A 20 9.29 -4.82 -3.27
CA LEU A 20 9.35 -4.28 -4.62
C LEU A 20 10.80 -4.02 -5.07
N GLN A 21 11.66 -3.50 -4.18
CA GLN A 21 13.09 -3.35 -4.47
C GLN A 21 13.79 -4.69 -4.70
N ALA A 22 13.32 -5.75 -4.05
CA ALA A 22 13.80 -7.11 -4.29
C ALA A 22 13.24 -7.75 -5.58
N GLY A 23 12.48 -7.01 -6.39
CA GLY A 23 11.89 -7.49 -7.64
C GLY A 23 10.62 -8.33 -7.46
N VAL A 24 10.02 -8.33 -6.26
CA VAL A 24 8.77 -9.05 -6.01
C VAL A 24 7.62 -8.35 -6.75
N PRO A 25 6.80 -9.07 -7.54
CA PRO A 25 5.66 -8.48 -8.23
C PRO A 25 4.66 -7.80 -7.27
N LEU A 26 4.08 -6.67 -7.67
CA LEU A 26 3.22 -5.84 -6.82
C LEU A 26 2.12 -6.62 -6.07
N ILE A 27 1.34 -7.44 -6.78
CA ILE A 27 0.26 -8.24 -6.17
C ILE A 27 0.81 -9.21 -5.11
N GLN A 28 1.96 -9.82 -5.37
CA GLN A 28 2.62 -10.69 -4.40
C GLN A 28 3.17 -9.89 -3.21
N GLY A 29 3.79 -8.74 -3.48
CA GLY A 29 4.28 -7.79 -2.48
C GLY A 29 3.17 -7.34 -1.53
N LEU A 30 2.02 -6.93 -2.07
CA LEU A 30 0.83 -6.54 -1.30
C LEU A 30 0.32 -7.68 -0.41
N ASN A 31 0.26 -8.90 -0.94
CA ASN A 31 -0.15 -10.08 -0.16
C ASN A 31 0.79 -10.40 1.00
N VAL A 32 2.10 -10.20 0.83
CA VAL A 32 3.10 -10.40 1.88
C VAL A 32 3.05 -9.25 2.89
N ALA A 33 3.05 -8.00 2.40
CA ALA A 33 3.03 -6.80 3.24
C ALA A 33 1.78 -6.73 4.12
N ARG A 34 0.61 -7.13 3.60
CA ARG A 34 -0.63 -7.26 4.37
C ARG A 34 -0.48 -8.12 5.63
N ARG A 35 0.31 -9.19 5.58
CA ARG A 35 0.53 -10.09 6.73
C ARG A 35 1.40 -9.49 7.83
N SER A 36 2.13 -8.41 7.55
CA SER A 36 2.96 -7.69 8.53
C SER A 36 2.20 -6.64 9.35
N ILE A 37 0.91 -6.47 9.06
CA ILE A 37 0.04 -5.43 9.61
C ILE A 37 -0.78 -6.01 10.76
N GLY A 38 -0.74 -5.38 11.93
CA GLY A 38 -1.57 -5.77 13.10
C GLY A 38 -2.93 -5.06 13.16
N ASN A 39 -3.27 -4.25 12.15
CA ASN A 39 -4.50 -3.47 12.09
C ASN A 39 -5.47 -4.08 11.08
N GLN A 40 -6.59 -4.65 11.56
CA GLN A 40 -7.57 -5.33 10.71
C GLN A 40 -8.19 -4.43 9.64
N ILE A 41 -8.46 -3.16 9.96
CA ILE A 41 -9.02 -2.20 9.00
C ILE A 41 -8.07 -2.02 7.80
N LEU A 42 -6.77 -1.92 8.07
CA LEU A 42 -5.76 -1.82 7.01
C LEU A 42 -5.61 -3.13 6.23
N VAL A 43 -5.69 -4.27 6.91
CA VAL A 43 -5.65 -5.60 6.28
C VAL A 43 -6.79 -5.75 5.27
N ASP A 44 -8.00 -5.38 5.66
CA ASP A 44 -9.19 -5.50 4.82
C ASP A 44 -9.12 -4.54 3.62
N ALA A 45 -8.72 -3.29 3.85
CA ALA A 45 -8.52 -2.31 2.77
C ALA A 45 -7.48 -2.78 1.75
N VAL A 46 -6.35 -3.34 2.20
CA VAL A 46 -5.33 -3.89 1.32
C VAL A 46 -5.83 -5.16 0.60
N ALA A 47 -6.63 -5.99 1.27
CA ALA A 47 -7.22 -7.18 0.65
C ALA A 47 -8.15 -6.82 -0.51
N GLU A 48 -9.02 -5.83 -0.32
CA GLU A 48 -9.91 -5.32 -1.36
C GLU A 48 -9.12 -4.67 -2.50
N SER A 49 -8.12 -3.86 -2.15
CA SER A 49 -7.22 -3.23 -3.12
C SER A 49 -6.53 -4.26 -4.03
N ILE A 50 -6.05 -5.38 -3.47
CA ILE A 50 -5.45 -6.47 -4.26
C ILE A 50 -6.41 -6.99 -5.33
N GLU A 51 -7.68 -7.22 -4.98
CA GLU A 51 -8.68 -7.73 -5.93
C GLU A 51 -9.03 -6.72 -7.02
N ARG A 52 -8.97 -5.42 -6.71
CA ARG A 52 -9.21 -4.34 -7.67
C ARG A 52 -8.02 -4.13 -8.62
N VAL A 53 -6.80 -4.17 -8.09
CA VAL A 53 -5.57 -4.05 -8.91
C VAL A 53 -5.45 -5.24 -9.87
N LYS A 54 -5.82 -6.45 -9.45
CA LYS A 54 -5.90 -7.62 -10.36
C LYS A 54 -6.85 -7.40 -11.55
N LYS A 55 -7.88 -6.56 -11.39
CA LYS A 55 -8.85 -6.20 -12.44
C LYS A 55 -8.40 -5.00 -13.29
N GLY A 56 -7.19 -4.48 -13.06
CA GLY A 56 -6.62 -3.37 -13.82
C GLY A 56 -6.90 -1.98 -13.23
N GLU A 57 -7.42 -1.91 -12.00
CA GLU A 57 -7.54 -0.63 -11.31
C GLU A 57 -6.20 -0.16 -10.75
N SER A 58 -5.97 1.16 -10.71
CA SER A 58 -4.74 1.70 -10.11
C SER A 58 -4.70 1.46 -8.60
N LEU A 59 -3.50 1.22 -8.07
CA LEU A 59 -3.24 1.03 -6.65
C LEU A 59 -3.74 2.23 -5.85
N ALA A 60 -3.42 3.46 -6.27
CA ALA A 60 -3.87 4.67 -5.58
C ALA A 60 -5.41 4.73 -5.50
N ARG A 61 -6.11 4.46 -6.61
CA ARG A 61 -7.58 4.49 -6.60
C ARG A 61 -8.16 3.36 -5.74
N SER A 62 -7.58 2.18 -5.81
CA SER A 62 -8.03 1.02 -5.03
C SER A 62 -7.88 1.19 -3.51
N LEU A 63 -6.96 2.05 -3.06
CA LEU A 63 -6.74 2.36 -1.64
C LEU A 63 -7.54 3.58 -1.16
N SER A 64 -8.15 4.34 -2.08
CA SER A 64 -8.79 5.64 -1.78
C SER A 64 -10.04 5.55 -0.91
N ASP A 65 -10.67 4.37 -0.81
CA ASP A 65 -11.84 4.16 0.05
C ASP A 65 -11.48 4.14 1.53
N CYS A 66 -10.21 3.82 1.87
CA CYS A 66 -9.72 3.86 3.24
C CYS A 66 -9.06 5.22 3.56
N ARG A 67 -9.84 6.31 3.45
CA ARG A 67 -9.37 7.69 3.68
C ARG A 67 -8.81 7.95 5.07
N VAL A 68 -9.17 7.13 6.06
CA VAL A 68 -8.63 7.22 7.44
C VAL A 68 -7.15 6.84 7.49
N LEU A 69 -6.68 6.00 6.55
CA LEU A 69 -5.30 5.53 6.48
C LEU A 69 -4.56 6.14 5.30
N PHE A 70 -5.22 6.21 4.14
CA PHE A 70 -4.66 6.77 2.91
C PHE A 70 -5.23 8.18 2.68
N HIS A 71 -4.58 9.17 3.28
CA HIS A 71 -4.98 10.57 3.17
C HIS A 71 -4.51 11.13 1.81
N GLY A 72 -5.02 12.29 1.40
CA GLY A 72 -4.79 12.85 0.05
C GLY A 72 -3.33 12.87 -0.38
N SER A 73 -2.41 13.30 0.48
CA SER A 73 -0.97 13.32 0.18
C SER A 73 -0.35 11.93 -0.02
N VAL A 74 -0.80 10.93 0.74
CA VAL A 74 -0.35 9.54 0.59
C VAL A 74 -0.85 8.94 -0.72
N LEU A 75 -2.11 9.21 -1.08
CA LEU A 75 -2.70 8.75 -2.33
C LEU A 75 -2.02 9.38 -3.55
N GLU A 76 -1.72 10.68 -3.49
CA GLU A 76 -0.97 11.38 -4.54
C GLU A 76 0.43 10.78 -4.72
N MET A 77 1.16 10.56 -3.62
CA MET A 77 2.48 9.93 -3.66
C MET A 77 2.43 8.54 -4.30
N VAL A 78 1.46 7.70 -3.91
CA VAL A 78 1.27 6.36 -4.49
C VAL A 78 0.92 6.46 -5.98
N SER A 79 0.07 7.41 -6.38
CA SER A 79 -0.30 7.62 -7.78
C SER A 79 0.91 7.99 -8.64
N VAL A 80 1.72 8.95 -8.19
CA VAL A 80 2.94 9.38 -8.88
C VAL A 80 3.97 8.25 -8.96
N ALA A 81 4.13 7.49 -7.87
CA ALA A 81 5.05 6.36 -7.82
C ALA A 81 4.59 5.21 -8.73
N GLU A 82 3.28 4.95 -8.82
CA GLU A 82 2.69 3.96 -9.70
C GLU A 82 2.88 4.32 -11.18
N GLU A 83 2.57 5.56 -11.58
CA GLU A 83 2.72 6.03 -12.96
C GLU A 83 4.19 6.06 -13.42
N SER A 84 5.12 6.36 -12.52
CA SER A 84 6.55 6.39 -12.82
C SER A 84 7.23 5.01 -12.72
N GLY A 85 6.52 3.98 -12.25
CA GLY A 85 7.08 2.65 -11.99
C GLY A 85 8.09 2.62 -10.84
N ARG A 86 8.03 3.58 -9.91
CA ARG A 86 8.99 3.80 -8.80
C ARG A 86 8.39 3.59 -7.41
N LEU A 87 7.36 2.74 -7.31
CA LEU A 87 6.73 2.37 -6.04
C LEU A 87 7.75 1.86 -5.01
N ASP A 88 8.76 1.14 -5.47
CA ASP A 88 9.86 0.61 -4.66
C ASP A 88 10.73 1.70 -4.01
N HIS A 89 10.94 2.84 -4.68
CA HIS A 89 11.73 3.96 -4.17
C HIS A 89 10.93 4.87 -3.23
N GLU A 90 9.68 5.20 -3.57
CA GLU A 90 8.89 6.15 -2.78
C GLU A 90 8.31 5.55 -1.49
N LEU A 91 8.07 4.23 -1.44
CA LEU A 91 7.49 3.57 -0.26
C LEU A 91 8.47 3.38 0.92
N ILE A 92 9.77 3.55 0.70
CA ILE A 92 10.80 3.43 1.76
C ILE A 92 11.21 4.81 2.33
N ARG A 93 10.76 5.89 1.71
CA ARG A 93 11.18 7.26 2.03
C ARG A 93 10.61 7.78 3.35
#